data_AF-A0A7T1I4E2-F1
#
_entry.id   AF-A0A7T1I4E2-F1
#
_cell.length_a   1.000
_cell.length_b   1.000
_cell.length_c   1.000
_cell.angle_alpha   90.00
_cell.angle_beta   90.00
_cell.angle_gamma   90.00
#
_symmetry.space_group_name_H-M   'P 1'
#
loop_
_entity.id
_entity.type
_entity.pdbx_description
1 polymer ?
#
loop_
_entity_poly.entity_id
_entity_poly.type
_entity_poly.pdbx_seq_one_letter_code
_entity_poly.pdbx_strand_id
1 'polypeptide(L)' 'MQVTQNALITAEIQLVFEQHRDYYRSSRLHRELMASGHRVVRHRVARLMRRAQLNGRTRKAFRPCRQDSGSAILPRAS' A
#
# COMPACT_ATOMS: atom_id res chain seq x y z
N MET A 1 2.63 -24.19 12.12
CA MET A 1 1.28 -24.02 12.71
C MET A 1 0.95 -22.53 12.99
N GLN A 2 1.00 -21.63 12.00
CA GLN A 2 0.62 -20.21 12.19
C GLN A 2 -0.20 -19.64 11.01
N VAL A 3 -0.55 -20.47 10.02
CA VAL A 3 -1.19 -20.02 8.78
C VAL A 3 -2.59 -19.46 9.06
N THR A 4 -3.35 -20.13 9.93
CA THR A 4 -4.70 -19.71 10.34
C THR A 4 -4.67 -18.38 11.11
N GLN A 5 -3.75 -18.23 12.07
CA GLN A 5 -3.58 -16.98 12.82
C GLN A 5 -3.21 -15.81 11.89
N ASN A 6 -2.35 -16.07 10.89
CA ASN A 6 -1.95 -15.06 9.92
C ASN A 6 -3.13 -14.61 9.04
N ALA A 7 -4.01 -15.53 8.64
CA ALA A 7 -5.20 -15.21 7.86
C ALA A 7 -6.17 -14.33 8.65
N LEU A 8 -6.43 -14.66 9.91
CA LEU A 8 -7.27 -13.86 10.80
C LEU A 8 -6.71 -12.45 11.01
N ILE A 9 -5.42 -12.34 11.35
CA ILE A 9 -4.74 -11.06 11.49
C ILE A 9 -4.76 -10.26 10.19
N THR A 10 -4.65 -10.92 9.03
CA THR A 10 -4.67 -10.24 7.73
C THR A 10 -6.05 -9.66 7.43
N ALA A 11 -7.14 -10.40 7.71
CA ALA A 11 -8.50 -9.92 7.54
C ALA A 11 -8.81 -8.73 8.46
N GLU A 12 -8.36 -8.78 9.71
CA GLU A 12 -8.54 -7.67 10.65
C GLU A 12 -7.73 -6.43 10.25
N ILE A 13 -6.49 -6.63 9.77
CA ILE A 13 -5.68 -5.57 9.17
C ILE A 13 -6.42 -4.94 7.98
N GLN A 14 -7.04 -5.73 7.10
CA GLN A 14 -7.80 -5.21 5.94
C GLN A 14 -9.00 -4.37 6.38
N LEU A 15 -9.77 -4.84 7.36
CA LEU A 15 -10.97 -4.16 7.83
C LEU A 15 -10.63 -2.81 8.46
N VAL A 16 -9.61 -2.76 9.32
CA VAL A 16 -9.11 -1.50 9.90
C VAL A 16 -8.51 -0.59 8.83
N PHE A 17 -7.85 -1.16 7.82
CA PHE A 17 -7.26 -0.41 6.73
C PHE A 17 -8.31 0.25 5.82
N GLU A 18 -9.39 -0.46 5.48
CA GLU A 18 -10.52 0.08 4.71
C GLU A 18 -11.31 1.12 5.50
N GLN A 19 -11.58 0.86 6.79
CA GLN A 19 -12.25 1.82 7.69
C GLN A 19 -11.50 3.17 7.75
N HIS A 20 -10.17 3.14 7.74
CA HIS A 20 -9.33 4.34 7.81
C HIS A 20 -8.83 4.84 6.45
N ARG A 21 -9.49 4.45 5.33
CA ARG A 21 -9.19 4.90 3.97
C ARG A 21 -7.72 4.73 3.57
N ASP A 22 -7.13 3.59 3.92
CA ASP A 22 -5.76 3.21 3.55
C ASP A 22 -4.66 4.15 4.09
N TYR A 23 -4.96 5.01 5.07
CA TYR A 23 -4.01 5.99 5.59
C TYR A 23 -3.00 5.38 6.57
N TYR A 24 -3.39 4.29 7.24
CA TYR A 24 -2.61 3.74 8.34
C TYR A 24 -1.48 2.85 7.84
N ARG A 25 -0.25 3.24 8.21
CA ARG A 25 0.96 2.45 7.98
C ARG A 25 1.08 1.34 9.02
N SER A 26 1.96 0.38 8.74
CA SER A 26 2.29 -0.76 9.62
C SER A 26 2.53 -0.37 11.08
N SER A 27 3.10 0.81 11.35
CA SER A 27 3.32 1.31 12.71
C SER A 27 2.03 1.66 13.45
N ARG A 28 1.02 2.24 12.78
CA ARG A 28 -0.27 2.56 13.40
C ARG A 28 -1.12 1.32 13.56
N LEU A 29 -1.16 0.46 12.55
CA LEU A 29 -1.86 -0.83 12.63
C LEU A 29 -1.28 -1.72 13.76
N HIS A 30 0.04 -1.73 13.94
CA HIS A 30 0.66 -2.46 15.06
C HIS A 30 0.23 -1.91 16.43
N ARG A 31 0.11 -0.59 16.58
CA ARG A 31 -0.37 0.02 17.83
C ARG A 31 -1.82 -0.35 18.10
N GLU A 32 -2.67 -0.32 17.07
CA GLU A 32 -4.07 -0.72 17.18
C GLU A 32 -4.20 -2.20 17.55
N LEU A 33 -3.46 -3.08 16.87
CA LEU A 33 -3.45 -4.51 17.19
C LEU A 33 -2.94 -4.77 18.62
N MET A 34 -1.91 -4.05 19.07
CA MET A 34 -1.44 -4.14 20.46
C MET A 34 -2.50 -3.67 21.46
N ALA A 35 -3.23 -2.58 21.15
CA ALA A 35 -4.32 -2.08 21.98
C ALA A 35 -5.50 -3.06 22.04
N SER A 36 -5.80 -3.75 20.93
CA SER A 36 -6.78 -4.84 20.86
C SER A 36 -6.30 -6.15 21.50
N GLY A 37 -5.10 -6.19 22.11
CA GLY A 37 -4.57 -7.36 22.81
C GLY A 37 -3.85 -8.38 21.93
N HIS A 38 -3.68 -8.11 20.63
CA HIS A 38 -2.93 -8.99 19.74
C HIS A 38 -1.42 -8.84 19.92
N ARG A 39 -0.75 -9.90 20.42
CA ARG A 39 0.72 -9.97 20.50
C ARG A 39 1.35 -10.26 19.13
N VAL A 40 1.40 -9.24 18.28
CA VAL A 40 2.07 -9.28 16.97
C VAL A 40 3.19 -8.27 16.91
N VAL A 41 4.36 -8.71 16.45
CA VAL A 41 5.50 -7.81 16.24
C VAL A 41 5.33 -6.97 14.96
N ARG A 42 5.86 -5.75 14.96
CA ARG A 42 5.83 -4.83 13.80
C ARG A 42 6.26 -5.50 12.47
N HIS A 43 7.27 -6.37 12.53
CA HIS A 43 7.79 -7.06 11.34
C HIS A 43 6.79 -8.07 10.77
N ARG A 44 5.96 -8.69 11.63
CA ARG A 44 4.92 -9.63 11.21
C ARG A 44 3.79 -8.87 10.52
N VAL A 45 3.36 -7.75 11.10
CA VAL A 45 2.37 -6.84 10.49
C VAL A 45 2.86 -6.36 9.11
N ALA A 46 4.09 -5.86 9.02
CA ALA A 46 4.66 -5.41 7.75
C ALA A 46 4.74 -6.53 6.69
N ARG A 47 5.08 -7.76 7.10
CA ARG A 47 5.11 -8.92 6.20
C ARG A 47 3.72 -9.31 5.70
N LEU A 48 2.71 -9.28 6.58
CA LEU A 48 1.32 -9.58 6.21
C LEU A 48 0.75 -8.49 5.30
N MET A 49 0.99 -7.21 5.59
CA MET A 49 0.63 -6.10 4.71
C MET A 49 1.26 -6.25 3.32
N ARG A 50 2.55 -6.61 3.25
CA ARG A 50 3.23 -6.84 1.96
C ARG A 50 2.64 -8.02 1.18
N ARG A 51 2.30 -9.12 1.86
CA ARG A 51 1.66 -10.30 1.25
C ARG A 51 0.25 -10.01 0.75
N ALA A 52 -0.51 -9.20 1.49
CA ALA A 52 -1.85 -8.78 1.11
C ALA A 52 -1.86 -7.57 0.15
N GLN A 53 -0.69 -7.12 -0.31
CA GLN A 53 -0.51 -5.91 -1.13
C GLN A 53 -1.14 -4.63 -0.54
N LEU A 54 -1.36 -4.60 0.76
CA LEU A 54 -1.88 -3.46 1.52
C LEU A 54 -0.74 -2.46 1.76
N ASN A 55 -0.40 -1.71 0.73
CA ASN A 55 0.49 -0.58 0.86
C ASN A 55 -0.35 0.65 1.13
N GLY A 56 -0.16 1.28 2.31
CA GLY A 56 -0.79 2.55 2.67
C GLY A 56 -0.76 3.48 1.46
N ARG A 57 -1.93 3.97 1.04
CA ARG A 57 -2.16 4.58 -0.29
C ARG A 57 -1.06 5.59 -0.59
N THR A 58 -0.03 5.14 -1.29
CA THR A 58 0.92 6.07 -1.88
C THR A 58 0.13 6.59 -3.07
N ARG A 59 -0.20 7.89 -3.04
CA ARG A 59 -0.95 8.57 -4.10
C ARG A 59 -0.49 7.98 -5.44
N LYS A 60 -1.44 7.49 -6.23
CA LYS A 60 -1.26 6.99 -7.61
C LYS A 60 -0.10 7.78 -8.24
N ALA A 61 0.98 7.11 -8.63
CA ALA A 61 2.13 7.78 -9.21
C ALA A 61 1.63 8.76 -10.29
N PHE A 62 1.96 10.04 -10.14
CA PHE A 62 1.56 11.07 -11.10
C PHE A 62 2.08 10.64 -12.47
N ARG A 63 1.17 10.32 -13.39
CA ARG A 63 1.53 10.05 -14.79
C ARG A 63 1.53 11.41 -15.49
N PRO A 64 2.68 11.97 -15.91
CA PRO A 64 2.65 13.08 -16.83
C PRO A 64 2.03 12.57 -18.14
N CYS A 65 0.92 13.17 -18.56
CA CYS A 65 0.47 13.05 -19.94
C CYS A 65 1.59 13.61 -20.82
N ARG A 66 2.24 12.75 -21.60
CA ARG A 66 3.12 13.19 -22.68
C ARG A 66 2.23 13.90 -23.70
N GLN A 67 2.19 15.23 -23.67
CA GLN A 67 1.76 15.98 -24.85
C GLN A 67 2.80 15.72 -25.92
N ASP A 68 2.38 14.99 -26.95
CA ASP A 68 3.13 14.86 -28.19
C ASP A 68 3.08 16.23 -28.88
N SER A 69 3.96 17.14 -28.44
CA SER A 69 4.21 18.37 -29.17
C SER A 69 5.08 17.99 -30.35
N GLY A 70 4.44 17.64 -31.46
CA GLY A 70 5.08 17.28 -32.71
C GLY A 70 6.16 18.28 -33.09
N SER A 71 7.41 17.83 -33.08
CA SER A 71 8.51 18.57 -33.69
C SER A 71 8.44 18.31 -35.20
N ALA A 72 7.78 19.21 -35.91
CA ALA A 72 7.88 19.29 -37.36
C ALA A 72 9.31 19.69 -37.73
N ILE A 73 10.15 18.72 -38.08
CA ILE A 73 11.39 18.97 -38.79
C ILE A 73 11.06 19.27 -40.25
N LEU A 74 11.09 20.54 -40.64
CA LEU A 74 11.01 20.94 -42.04
C LEU A 74 12.28 20.50 -42.77
N PRO A 75 12.22 19.85 -43.95
CA PRO A 75 13.39 19.57 -44.75
C PRO A 75 13.92 20.86 -45.36
N ARG A 76 15.22 21.13 -45.13
CA ARG A 76 15.96 22.24 -45.72
C ARG A 76 16.12 21.98 -47.22
N ALA A 77 15.58 22.89 -48.02
CA ALA A 77 15.67 22.90 -49.47
C ALA A 77 17.14 22.90 -49.97
N SER A 78 17.35 22.24 -51.12
CA SER A 78 18.50 22.41 -52.01
C SER A 78 17.97 22.56 -53.43
#